data_AF-A0A3D2CB50-F1
#
_entry.id   AF-A0A3D2CB50-F1
#
_cell.length_a   1.000
_cell.length_b   1.000
_cell.length_c   1.000
_cell.angle_alpha   90.00
_cell.angle_beta   90.00
_cell.angle_gamma   90.00
#
_symmetry.space_group_name_H-M   'P 1'
#
loop_
_entity.id
_entity.type
_entity.pdbx_description
1 polymer ?
#
loop_
_entity_poly.entity_id
_entity_poly.type
_entity_poly.pdbx_seq_one_letter_code
_entity_poly.pdbx_strand_id
1 'polypeptide(L)'
;MTLSPRAVRVFMDLFRRLFLVGFIAGCRSPPQAVGFGVSSELVNKATAWMARISTWRTRPFKRDVRLELQSPDGSGNDGWYDPDLEVLTLVDRSAAYSADIVLVHELTHALQDQHQNLGVGVRQPRSKDAELAWRALVEGEATLAAAELVGFDVTAHLSGAHGIGNTEQEATLFTYMVGAQYVASLRREGGWATVDAAWLNPPDSTAEIRRRVFGSQAPASAPPTDGPHSAPH
;
A
#
# COMPACT_ATOMS: atom_id res chain seq x y z
N MET A 1 17.31 45.91 12.42
CA MET A 1 15.85 46.15 12.34
C MET A 1 15.14 45.04 13.10
N THR A 2 14.68 45.32 14.32
CA THR A 2 13.94 44.37 15.17
C THR A 2 12.44 44.50 14.89
N LEU A 3 11.80 43.39 14.55
CA LEU A 3 10.36 43.35 14.28
C LEU A 3 9.57 43.62 15.58
N SER A 4 8.49 44.39 15.46
CA SER A 4 7.61 44.74 16.57
C SER A 4 6.94 43.51 17.20
N PRO A 5 6.67 43.48 18.52
CA PRO A 5 5.96 42.40 19.20
C PRO A 5 4.56 42.11 18.64
N ARG A 6 3.94 43.06 17.92
CA ARG A 6 2.70 42.85 17.17
C ARG A 6 2.93 42.14 15.86
N ALA A 7 4.02 42.46 15.14
CA ALA A 7 4.39 41.79 13.90
C ALA A 7 4.79 40.33 14.15
N VAL A 8 5.50 40.04 15.25
CA VAL A 8 5.81 38.67 15.67
C VAL A 8 4.54 37.90 16.04
N ARG A 9 3.57 38.54 16.70
CA ARG A 9 2.29 37.89 17.06
C ARG A 9 1.41 37.59 15.84
N VAL A 10 1.31 38.54 14.90
CA VAL A 10 0.59 38.32 13.63
C VAL A 10 1.29 37.27 12.77
N PHE A 11 2.62 37.26 12.72
CA PHE A 11 3.39 36.23 12.02
C PHE A 11 3.20 34.85 12.67
N MET A 12 3.23 34.77 14.00
CA MET A 12 2.98 33.54 14.76
C MET A 12 1.52 33.07 14.65
N ASP A 13 0.53 33.96 14.67
CA ASP A 13 -0.89 33.62 14.50
C ASP A 13 -1.22 33.22 13.05
N LEU A 14 -0.53 33.79 12.05
CA LEU A 14 -0.59 33.36 10.65
C LEU A 14 0.05 31.97 10.49
N PHE A 15 1.19 31.72 11.16
CA PHE A 15 1.83 30.39 11.22
C PHE A 15 0.94 29.36 11.93
N ARG A 16 0.29 29.74 13.03
CA ARG A 16 -0.63 28.89 13.79
C ARG A 16 -1.91 28.58 13.00
N ARG A 17 -2.43 29.54 12.21
CA ARG A 17 -3.60 29.31 11.34
C ARG A 17 -3.28 28.45 10.12
N LEU A 18 -2.06 28.51 9.58
CA LEU A 18 -1.60 27.55 8.56
C LEU A 18 -1.47 26.12 9.11
N PHE A 19 -1.15 25.96 10.40
CA PHE A 19 -1.11 24.64 11.05
C PHE A 19 -2.46 24.16 11.59
N LEU A 20 -3.39 25.06 11.96
CA LEU A 20 -4.69 24.68 12.54
C LEU A 20 -5.77 24.42 11.47
N VAL A 21 -5.58 24.89 10.24
CA VAL A 21 -6.41 24.55 9.06
C VAL A 21 -5.50 24.11 7.90
N GLY A 22 -4.46 23.35 8.25
CA GLY A 22 -3.56 22.74 7.28
C GLY A 22 -4.27 21.56 6.63
N PHE A 23 -5.03 21.81 5.56
CA PHE A 23 -5.32 20.76 4.58
C PHE A 23 -3.96 20.35 4.00
N ILE A 24 -3.34 19.33 4.60
CA ILE A 24 -2.21 18.65 3.98
C ILE A 24 -2.75 18.18 2.64
N ALA A 25 -2.14 18.59 1.54
CA ALA A 25 -2.65 18.29 0.20
C ALA A 25 -2.93 16.77 0.09
N GLY A 26 -4.20 16.40 -0.04
CA GLY A 26 -4.65 15.01 -0.12
C GLY A 26 -5.10 14.33 1.18
N CYS A 27 -4.98 14.95 2.36
CA CYS A 27 -5.43 14.36 3.64
C CYS A 27 -6.46 15.27 4.33
N ARG A 28 -7.57 14.69 4.82
CA ARG A 28 -8.54 15.40 5.66
C ARG A 28 -8.03 15.64 7.08
N SER A 29 -7.39 14.63 7.66
CA SER A 29 -6.87 14.64 9.03
C SER A 29 -5.66 13.69 9.16
N PRO A 30 -4.83 13.86 10.20
CA PRO A 30 -3.81 12.87 10.57
C PRO A 30 -4.42 11.50 10.91
N PRO A 31 -3.64 10.40 10.84
CA PRO A 31 -4.07 9.11 11.36
C PRO A 31 -4.45 9.15 12.84
N GLN A 32 -5.43 8.32 13.20
CA GLN A 32 -5.87 8.14 14.58
C GLN A 32 -5.14 6.94 15.22
N ALA A 33 -4.44 7.17 16.33
CA ALA A 33 -3.91 6.08 17.14
C ALA A 33 -5.07 5.38 17.88
N VAL A 34 -5.21 4.06 17.70
CA VAL A 34 -6.32 3.29 18.30
C VAL A 34 -5.88 2.28 19.37
N GLY A 35 -4.57 2.16 19.61
CA GLY A 35 -3.98 1.31 20.64
C GLY A 35 -2.86 2.01 21.43
N PHE A 36 -2.30 1.31 22.42
CA PHE A 36 -1.15 1.78 23.18
C PHE A 36 0.14 1.71 22.35
N GLY A 37 1.11 2.57 22.64
CA GLY A 37 2.44 2.52 22.03
C GLY A 37 2.63 3.32 20.73
N VAL A 38 1.55 3.70 20.02
CA VAL A 38 1.65 4.56 18.83
C VAL A 38 2.15 5.95 19.24
N SER A 39 3.39 6.29 18.87
CA SER A 39 4.01 7.57 19.21
C SER A 39 3.52 8.71 18.30
N SER A 40 3.61 9.95 18.79
CA SER A 40 3.33 11.13 17.95
C SER A 40 4.29 11.26 16.76
N GLU A 41 5.52 10.75 16.90
CA GLU A 41 6.48 10.67 15.80
C GLU A 41 5.98 9.74 14.68
N LEU A 42 5.45 8.57 15.03
CA LEU A 42 4.87 7.63 14.08
C LEU A 42 3.63 8.24 13.39
N VAL A 43 2.75 8.90 14.14
CA VAL A 43 1.59 9.60 13.56
C VAL A 43 2.03 10.70 12.58
N ASN A 44 3.04 11.51 12.94
CA ASN A 44 3.56 12.56 12.05
C ASN A 44 4.20 11.97 10.79
N LYS A 45 4.96 10.88 10.94
CA LYS A 45 5.57 10.15 9.82
C LYS A 45 4.51 9.58 8.88
N ALA A 46 3.51 8.89 9.41
CA ALA A 46 2.39 8.36 8.63
C ALA A 46 1.60 9.48 7.92
N THR A 47 1.37 10.60 8.61
CA THR A 47 0.75 11.79 8.02
C THR A 47 1.54 12.32 6.81
N ALA A 48 2.87 12.41 6.92
CA ALA A 48 3.72 12.85 5.82
C ALA A 48 3.68 11.85 4.65
N TRP A 49 3.67 10.55 4.92
CA TRP A 49 3.53 9.52 3.88
C TRP A 49 2.18 9.55 3.19
N MET A 50 1.07 9.71 3.93
CA MET A 50 -0.26 9.87 3.33
C MET A 50 -0.30 11.04 2.34
N ALA A 51 0.33 12.16 2.64
CA ALA A 51 0.42 13.32 1.73
C ALA A 51 1.17 12.97 0.43
N ARG A 52 2.30 12.26 0.56
CA ARG A 52 3.13 11.82 -0.57
C ARG A 52 2.41 10.80 -1.43
N ILE A 53 1.76 9.80 -0.82
CA ILE A 53 0.94 8.80 -1.51
C ILE A 53 -0.23 9.48 -2.22
N SER A 54 -0.90 10.43 -1.57
CA SER A 54 -2.02 11.16 -2.19
C SER A 54 -1.60 11.93 -3.43
N THR A 55 -0.44 12.59 -3.36
CA THR A 55 0.15 13.33 -4.49
C THR A 55 0.55 12.35 -5.59
N TRP A 56 1.24 11.28 -5.23
CA TRP A 56 1.72 10.25 -6.14
C TRP A 56 0.57 9.62 -6.93
N ARG A 57 -0.52 9.23 -6.24
CA ARG A 57 -1.69 8.58 -6.82
C ARG A 57 -2.70 9.56 -7.44
N THR A 58 -2.50 10.86 -7.23
CA THR A 58 -3.45 11.93 -7.57
C THR A 58 -4.85 11.71 -6.97
N ARG A 59 -4.90 11.17 -5.73
CA ARG A 59 -6.14 10.83 -5.02
C ARG A 59 -6.01 11.16 -3.54
N PRO A 60 -7.01 11.80 -2.91
CA PRO A 60 -6.97 12.07 -1.48
C PRO A 60 -7.40 10.85 -0.66
N PHE A 61 -6.92 10.74 0.58
CA PHE A 61 -7.59 9.95 1.61
C PHE A 61 -8.94 10.61 1.97
N LYS A 62 -10.02 9.83 1.93
CA LYS A 62 -11.40 10.24 2.21
C LYS A 62 -11.75 10.17 3.70
N ARG A 63 -11.13 9.25 4.44
CA ARG A 63 -11.30 9.05 5.89
C ARG A 63 -9.95 8.91 6.58
N ASP A 64 -9.96 9.14 7.88
CA ASP A 64 -8.78 9.00 8.73
C ASP A 64 -8.34 7.54 8.75
N VAL A 65 -7.02 7.31 8.67
CA VAL A 65 -6.44 5.97 8.82
C VAL A 65 -6.26 5.70 10.32
N ARG A 66 -6.62 4.50 10.77
CA ARG A 66 -6.41 4.07 12.15
C ARG A 66 -5.09 3.30 12.26
N LEU A 67 -4.26 3.64 13.24
CA LEU A 67 -2.94 3.02 13.46
C LEU A 67 -2.92 2.25 14.78
N GLU A 68 -2.37 1.04 14.74
CA GLU A 68 -2.10 0.21 15.90
C GLU A 68 -0.65 -0.33 15.86
N LEU A 69 -0.05 -0.52 17.03
CA LEU A 69 1.20 -1.25 17.19
C LEU A 69 0.94 -2.57 17.89
N GLN A 70 1.51 -3.64 17.33
CA GLN A 70 1.47 -4.96 17.95
C GLN A 70 2.88 -5.46 18.26
N SER A 71 3.04 -6.17 19.37
CA SER A 71 4.27 -6.91 19.64
C SER A 71 4.45 -8.04 18.62
N PRO A 72 5.70 -8.41 18.26
CA PRO A 72 5.93 -9.56 17.40
C PRO A 72 5.24 -10.82 17.92
N ASP A 73 4.47 -11.47 17.05
CA ASP A 73 3.67 -12.66 17.36
C ASP A 73 4.30 -13.97 16.84
N GLY A 74 5.44 -13.88 16.16
CA GLY A 74 6.14 -15.01 15.54
C GLY A 74 5.68 -15.34 14.12
N SER A 75 4.71 -14.62 13.54
CA SER A 75 4.26 -14.81 12.15
C SER A 75 5.34 -14.46 11.11
N GLY A 76 6.27 -13.59 11.47
CA GLY A 76 7.24 -13.00 10.53
C GLY A 76 6.71 -11.79 9.76
N ASN A 77 5.43 -11.41 9.95
CA ASN A 77 4.89 -10.18 9.37
C ASN A 77 5.47 -8.94 10.08
N ASP A 78 5.59 -7.85 9.33
CA ASP A 78 6.05 -6.54 9.83
C ASP A 78 4.91 -5.51 9.89
N GLY A 79 3.77 -5.79 9.27
CA GLY A 79 2.55 -4.99 9.32
C GLY A 79 1.48 -5.50 8.36
N TRP A 80 0.25 -5.00 8.50
CA TRP A 80 -0.86 -5.26 7.59
C TRP A 80 -1.95 -4.19 7.73
N TYR A 81 -2.71 -3.97 6.67
CA TYR A 81 -3.98 -3.25 6.68
C TYR A 81 -5.15 -4.24 6.63
N ASP A 82 -6.07 -4.11 7.59
CA ASP A 82 -7.33 -4.84 7.59
C ASP A 82 -8.45 -3.95 7.01
N PRO A 83 -9.02 -4.27 5.84
CA PRO A 83 -10.07 -3.47 5.23
C PRO A 83 -11.44 -3.59 5.93
N ASP A 84 -11.70 -4.67 6.68
CA ASP A 84 -12.96 -4.86 7.41
C ASP A 84 -12.94 -4.09 8.74
N LEU A 85 -11.80 -4.08 9.42
CA LEU A 85 -11.58 -3.29 10.65
C LEU A 85 -11.19 -1.84 10.36
N GLU A 86 -10.74 -1.57 9.14
CA GLU A 86 -10.15 -0.31 8.68
C GLU A 86 -8.95 0.14 9.53
N VAL A 87 -8.12 -0.81 9.99
CA VAL A 87 -6.97 -0.58 10.86
C VAL A 87 -5.68 -1.01 10.16
N LEU A 88 -4.68 -0.14 10.21
CA LEU A 88 -3.30 -0.46 9.85
C LEU A 88 -2.54 -0.83 11.13
N THR A 89 -2.06 -2.06 11.18
CA THR A 89 -1.26 -2.59 12.28
C THR A 89 0.20 -2.67 11.85
N LEU A 90 1.11 -2.09 12.62
CA LEU A 90 2.55 -2.29 12.45
C LEU A 90 3.09 -3.13 13.58
N VAL A 91 4.04 -4.00 13.27
CA VAL A 91 4.74 -4.78 14.30
C VAL A 91 5.88 -3.94 14.88
N ASP A 92 5.87 -3.73 16.20
CA ASP A 92 6.85 -2.91 16.91
C ASP A 92 8.22 -3.62 16.97
N ARG A 93 9.01 -3.43 15.91
CA ARG A 93 10.42 -3.82 15.84
C ARG A 93 11.26 -2.54 15.81
N SER A 94 11.77 -2.15 16.97
CA SER A 94 12.31 -0.83 17.33
C SER A 94 13.46 -0.22 16.48
N ALA A 95 13.80 -0.70 15.27
CA ALA A 95 14.96 -0.17 14.53
C ALA A 95 15.04 -0.40 13.00
N ALA A 96 14.06 -0.98 12.31
CA ALA A 96 14.33 -1.48 10.96
C ALA A 96 14.06 -0.46 9.81
N TYR A 97 14.99 -0.41 8.86
CA TYR A 97 14.88 0.21 7.52
C TYR A 97 13.63 -0.24 6.74
N SER A 98 12.95 -1.31 7.18
CA SER A 98 11.66 -1.80 6.67
C SER A 98 10.44 -0.99 7.12
N ALA A 99 10.53 -0.18 8.17
CA ALA A 99 9.35 0.50 8.73
C ALA A 99 8.68 1.47 7.74
N ASP A 100 9.45 2.23 6.94
CA ASP A 100 8.88 3.13 5.93
C ASP A 100 8.32 2.36 4.72
N ILE A 101 8.94 1.25 4.34
CA ILE A 101 8.48 0.38 3.23
C ILE A 101 7.11 -0.19 3.58
N VAL A 102 7.02 -0.83 4.75
CA VAL A 102 5.78 -1.41 5.26
C VAL A 102 4.73 -0.32 5.45
N LEU A 103 5.07 0.80 6.10
CA LEU A 103 4.14 1.89 6.32
C LEU A 103 3.57 2.46 5.01
N VAL A 104 4.40 2.65 3.98
CA VAL A 104 3.93 3.14 2.67
C VAL A 104 3.07 2.10 1.95
N HIS A 105 3.45 0.82 2.01
CA HIS A 105 2.67 -0.28 1.45
C HIS A 105 1.27 -0.35 2.09
N GLU A 106 1.21 -0.42 3.41
CA GLU A 106 -0.06 -0.55 4.14
C GLU A 106 -0.92 0.73 4.08
N LEU A 107 -0.32 1.93 4.08
CA LEU A 107 -1.08 3.17 3.84
C LEU A 107 -1.66 3.21 2.42
N THR A 108 -1.00 2.57 1.45
CA THR A 108 -1.54 2.46 0.10
C THR A 108 -2.75 1.53 0.07
N HIS A 109 -2.75 0.43 0.82
CA HIS A 109 -3.95 -0.40 1.00
C HIS A 109 -5.10 0.39 1.65
N ALA A 110 -4.82 1.20 2.67
CA ALA A 110 -5.82 2.08 3.25
C ALA A 110 -6.40 3.07 2.21
N LEU A 111 -5.57 3.63 1.32
CA LEU A 111 -6.07 4.47 0.22
C LEU A 111 -6.91 3.67 -0.77
N GLN A 112 -6.44 2.48 -1.18
CA GLN A 112 -7.16 1.63 -2.12
C GLN A 112 -8.54 1.27 -1.60
N ASP A 113 -8.64 0.84 -0.34
CA ASP A 113 -9.90 0.49 0.30
C ASP A 113 -10.89 1.66 0.30
N GLN A 114 -10.42 2.88 0.60
CA GLN A 114 -11.25 4.09 0.54
C GLN A 114 -11.78 4.43 -0.86
N HIS A 115 -11.14 3.98 -1.93
CA HIS A 115 -11.55 4.26 -3.31
C HIS A 115 -12.21 3.10 -4.03
N GLN A 116 -11.88 1.86 -3.65
CA GLN A 116 -12.21 0.65 -4.37
C GLN A 116 -13.02 -0.35 -3.53
N ASN A 117 -13.10 -0.15 -2.21
CA ASN A 117 -13.78 -1.00 -1.24
C ASN A 117 -13.21 -2.44 -1.25
N LEU A 118 -12.19 -2.69 -0.43
CA LEU A 118 -11.46 -3.96 -0.39
C LEU A 118 -12.01 -4.98 0.63
N GLY A 119 -13.05 -4.61 1.38
CA GLY A 119 -13.65 -5.48 2.40
C GLY A 119 -14.14 -6.84 1.88
N VAL A 120 -14.32 -7.78 2.80
CA VAL A 120 -14.75 -9.14 2.49
C VAL A 120 -16.11 -9.15 1.79
N GLY A 121 -16.21 -9.98 0.74
CA GLY A 121 -17.46 -10.19 -0.01
C GLY A 121 -17.77 -9.13 -1.07
N VAL A 122 -16.95 -8.07 -1.20
CA VAL A 122 -17.15 -7.01 -2.21
C VAL A 122 -16.89 -7.51 -3.63
N ARG A 123 -15.85 -8.34 -3.81
CA ARG A 123 -15.53 -8.95 -5.10
C ARG A 123 -15.61 -10.48 -4.99
N GLN A 124 -16.24 -11.10 -5.99
CA GLN A 124 -16.31 -12.55 -6.13
C GLN A 124 -15.63 -12.95 -7.45
N PRO A 125 -14.32 -13.21 -7.43
CA PRO A 125 -13.59 -13.64 -8.62
C PRO A 125 -14.19 -14.90 -9.22
N ARG A 126 -14.17 -15.00 -10.56
CA ARG A 126 -14.78 -16.13 -11.29
C ARG A 126 -13.99 -17.44 -11.13
N SER A 127 -12.73 -17.36 -10.70
CA SER A 127 -11.81 -18.48 -10.50
C SER A 127 -10.68 -18.09 -9.54
N LYS A 128 -9.92 -19.08 -9.05
CA LYS A 128 -8.69 -18.85 -8.26
C LYS A 128 -7.62 -18.06 -9.04
N ASP A 129 -7.54 -18.24 -10.36
CA ASP A 129 -6.60 -17.50 -11.22
C ASP A 129 -7.01 -16.02 -11.35
N ALA A 130 -8.31 -15.74 -11.46
CA ALA A 130 -8.84 -14.39 -11.45
C ALA A 130 -8.64 -13.72 -10.07
N GLU A 131 -8.76 -14.49 -8.99
CA GLU A 131 -8.46 -14.01 -7.64
C GLU A 131 -6.98 -13.64 -7.49
N LEU A 132 -6.06 -14.49 -7.96
CA LEU A 132 -4.63 -14.22 -7.92
C LEU A 132 -4.25 -13.02 -8.81
N ALA A 133 -4.88 -12.87 -9.96
CA ALA A 133 -4.71 -11.70 -10.83
C ALA A 133 -5.21 -10.40 -10.19
N TRP A 134 -6.37 -10.45 -9.53
CA TRP A 134 -6.88 -9.34 -8.74
C TRP A 134 -5.93 -8.95 -7.61
N ARG A 135 -5.45 -9.93 -6.83
CA ARG A 135 -4.46 -9.68 -5.77
C ARG A 135 -3.18 -9.05 -6.31
N ALA A 136 -2.73 -9.44 -7.50
CA ALA A 136 -1.58 -8.80 -8.14
C ALA A 136 -1.81 -7.33 -8.53
N LEU A 137 -3.04 -6.90 -8.82
CA LEU A 137 -3.37 -5.48 -8.98
C LEU A 137 -3.30 -4.74 -7.62
N VAL A 138 -3.89 -5.33 -6.58
CA VAL A 138 -3.96 -4.75 -5.22
C VAL A 138 -2.55 -4.61 -4.62
N GLU A 139 -1.83 -5.72 -4.48
CA GLU A 139 -0.46 -5.76 -3.94
C GLU A 139 0.54 -5.03 -4.83
N GLY A 140 0.34 -5.11 -6.15
CA GLY A 140 1.21 -4.48 -7.12
C GLY A 140 1.23 -2.96 -7.03
N GLU A 141 0.07 -2.32 -6.83
CA GLU A 141 0.02 -0.86 -6.68
C GLU A 141 0.64 -0.40 -5.36
N ALA A 142 0.42 -1.14 -4.26
CA ALA A 142 1.06 -0.86 -2.97
C ALA A 142 2.59 -1.04 -3.02
N THR A 143 3.04 -2.13 -3.65
CA THR A 143 4.47 -2.42 -3.87
C THR A 143 5.12 -1.35 -4.75
N LEU A 144 4.43 -0.89 -5.80
CA LEU A 144 4.93 0.17 -6.67
C LEU A 144 5.05 1.51 -5.92
N ALA A 145 4.09 1.83 -5.05
CA ALA A 145 4.16 3.02 -4.20
C ALA A 145 5.40 2.97 -3.30
N ALA A 146 5.64 1.85 -2.62
CA ALA A 146 6.83 1.67 -1.79
C ALA A 146 8.13 1.78 -2.61
N ALA A 147 8.19 1.13 -3.78
CA ALA A 147 9.33 1.20 -4.69
C ALA A 147 9.66 2.64 -5.11
N GLU A 148 8.66 3.41 -5.56
CA GLU A 148 8.89 4.75 -6.10
C GLU A 148 9.02 5.84 -5.03
N LEU A 149 8.33 5.72 -3.89
CA LEU A 149 8.31 6.76 -2.86
C LEU A 149 9.41 6.60 -1.81
N VAL A 150 9.79 5.36 -1.49
CA VAL A 150 10.84 5.06 -0.51
C VAL A 150 12.17 4.76 -1.20
N GLY A 151 12.15 4.25 -2.44
CA GLY A 151 13.36 3.78 -3.14
C GLY A 151 13.64 2.29 -2.87
N PHE A 152 12.59 1.50 -2.70
CA PHE A 152 12.67 0.09 -2.36
C PHE A 152 12.99 -0.80 -3.57
N ASP A 153 14.04 -1.62 -3.46
CA ASP A 153 14.31 -2.69 -4.43
C ASP A 153 13.50 -3.95 -4.07
N VAL A 154 12.35 -4.05 -4.73
CA VAL A 154 11.40 -5.16 -4.59
C VAL A 154 12.07 -6.51 -4.85
N THR A 155 12.98 -6.58 -5.83
CA THR A 155 13.62 -7.84 -6.23
C THR A 155 14.58 -8.31 -5.14
N ALA A 156 15.43 -7.40 -4.65
CA ALA A 156 16.40 -7.72 -3.61
C ALA A 156 15.73 -8.15 -2.30
N HIS A 157 14.63 -7.50 -1.92
CA HIS A 157 13.93 -7.78 -0.68
C HIS A 157 13.20 -9.12 -0.70
N LEU A 158 12.40 -9.38 -1.74
CA LEU A 158 11.60 -10.61 -1.77
C LEU A 158 12.43 -11.86 -2.05
N SER A 159 13.57 -11.72 -2.76
CA SER A 159 14.53 -12.81 -2.96
C SER A 159 15.29 -13.19 -1.68
N GLY A 160 15.44 -12.26 -0.73
CA GLY A 160 16.06 -12.52 0.57
C GLY A 160 15.11 -13.08 1.63
N ALA A 161 13.81 -12.74 1.52
CA ALA A 161 12.77 -13.16 2.48
C ALA A 161 12.21 -14.56 2.21
N HIS A 162 12.36 -15.08 0.99
CA HIS A 162 11.73 -16.35 0.60
C HIS A 162 12.77 -17.33 0.03
N GLY A 163 12.95 -18.48 0.69
CA GLY A 163 13.80 -19.57 0.18
C GLY A 163 13.17 -20.27 -1.03
N ILE A 164 13.97 -20.72 -1.99
CA ILE A 164 13.52 -21.21 -3.32
C ILE A 164 12.65 -22.48 -3.23
N GLY A 165 11.47 -22.49 -3.87
CA GLY A 165 10.89 -23.71 -4.46
C GLY A 165 9.50 -24.16 -3.99
N ASN A 166 8.69 -23.29 -3.37
CA ASN A 166 7.28 -23.62 -3.06
C ASN A 166 6.29 -22.74 -3.85
N THR A 167 5.07 -23.25 -4.08
CA THR A 167 4.02 -22.58 -4.90
C THR A 167 3.47 -21.32 -4.26
N GLU A 168 3.49 -21.24 -2.92
CA GLU A 168 3.02 -20.09 -2.16
C GLU A 168 3.96 -18.89 -2.34
N GLN A 169 5.27 -19.12 -2.30
CA GLN A 169 6.28 -18.13 -2.62
C GLN A 169 6.15 -17.64 -4.07
N GLU A 170 5.89 -18.54 -5.02
CA GLU A 170 5.69 -18.12 -6.42
C GLU A 170 4.46 -17.21 -6.54
N ALA A 171 3.37 -17.53 -5.84
CA ALA A 171 2.18 -16.69 -5.80
C ALA A 171 2.47 -15.32 -5.14
N THR A 172 3.24 -15.28 -4.05
CA THR A 172 3.69 -14.03 -3.41
C THR A 172 4.57 -13.21 -4.35
N LEU A 173 5.63 -13.79 -4.91
CA LEU A 173 6.49 -13.08 -5.87
C LEU A 173 5.69 -12.56 -7.06
N PHE A 174 4.70 -13.31 -7.53
CA PHE A 174 3.80 -12.87 -8.57
C PHE A 174 2.96 -11.66 -8.16
N THR A 175 2.26 -11.70 -7.01
CA THR A 175 1.37 -10.60 -6.61
C THR A 175 2.12 -9.32 -6.32
N TYR A 176 3.31 -9.40 -5.71
CA TYR A 176 4.10 -8.22 -5.38
C TYR A 176 4.95 -7.74 -6.57
N MET A 177 5.83 -8.58 -7.12
CA MET A 177 6.79 -8.14 -8.16
C MET A 177 6.13 -7.97 -9.53
N VAL A 178 5.46 -9.03 -10.00
CA VAL A 178 4.85 -9.01 -11.34
C VAL A 178 3.63 -8.08 -11.33
N GLY A 179 2.89 -8.03 -10.22
CA GLY A 179 1.86 -7.04 -9.97
C GLY A 179 2.37 -5.59 -10.07
N ALA A 180 3.48 -5.25 -9.41
CA ALA A 180 4.05 -3.90 -9.48
C ALA A 180 4.49 -3.54 -10.92
N GLN A 181 5.10 -4.49 -11.63
CA GLN A 181 5.46 -4.30 -13.04
C GLN A 181 4.23 -4.10 -13.93
N TYR A 182 3.13 -4.79 -13.65
CA TYR A 182 1.85 -4.63 -14.34
C TYR A 182 1.26 -3.24 -14.11
N VAL A 183 1.16 -2.78 -12.86
CA VAL A 183 0.67 -1.43 -12.53
C VAL A 183 1.56 -0.35 -13.15
N ALA A 184 2.89 -0.53 -13.08
CA ALA A 184 3.84 0.38 -13.72
C ALA A 184 3.66 0.40 -15.24
N SER A 185 3.36 -0.74 -15.88
CA SER A 185 3.09 -0.80 -17.31
C SER A 185 1.79 -0.08 -17.70
N LEU A 186 0.73 -0.19 -16.90
CA LEU A 186 -0.52 0.56 -17.09
C LEU A 186 -0.28 2.06 -16.97
N ARG A 187 0.45 2.46 -15.93
CA ARG A 187 0.77 3.87 -15.67
C ARG A 187 1.67 4.47 -16.75
N ARG A 188 2.63 3.71 -17.30
CA ARG A 188 3.45 4.17 -18.43
C ARG A 188 2.66 4.34 -19.72
N GLU A 189 1.66 3.49 -19.98
CA GLU A 189 0.87 3.54 -21.21
C GLU A 189 -0.06 4.76 -21.24
N GLY A 190 -0.79 5.02 -20.16
CA GLY A 190 -1.82 6.08 -20.15
C GLY A 190 -2.05 6.70 -18.78
N GLY A 191 -1.04 6.72 -17.93
CA GLY A 191 -1.08 7.35 -16.61
C GLY A 191 -2.06 6.68 -15.64
N TRP A 192 -2.46 7.42 -14.62
CA TRP A 192 -3.38 6.93 -13.58
C TRP A 192 -4.76 6.55 -14.10
N ALA A 193 -5.22 7.17 -15.19
CA ALA A 193 -6.50 6.83 -15.80
C ALA A 193 -6.55 5.37 -16.29
N THR A 194 -5.42 4.85 -16.79
CA THR A 194 -5.32 3.46 -17.25
C THR A 194 -5.29 2.48 -16.06
N VAL A 195 -4.63 2.87 -14.96
CA VAL A 195 -4.66 2.09 -13.71
C VAL A 195 -6.08 2.08 -13.13
N ASP A 196 -6.76 3.23 -13.11
CA ASP A 196 -8.16 3.35 -12.65
C ASP A 196 -9.11 2.48 -13.48
N ALA A 197 -8.91 2.40 -14.79
CA ALA A 197 -9.68 1.51 -15.65
C ALA A 197 -9.47 0.03 -15.30
N ALA A 198 -8.25 -0.37 -14.91
CA ALA A 198 -7.97 -1.71 -14.42
C ALA A 198 -8.62 -1.99 -13.05
N TRP A 199 -8.80 -0.99 -12.18
CA TRP A 199 -9.58 -1.18 -10.95
C TRP A 199 -11.08 -1.41 -11.23
N LEU A 200 -11.63 -0.72 -12.23
CA LEU A 200 -13.02 -0.90 -12.66
C LEU A 200 -13.23 -2.24 -13.38
N ASN A 201 -12.27 -2.66 -14.20
CA ASN A 201 -12.26 -3.94 -14.92
C ASN A 201 -10.95 -4.68 -14.63
N PRO A 202 -10.84 -5.36 -13.47
CA PRO A 202 -9.60 -6.04 -13.09
C PRO A 202 -9.23 -7.20 -14.01
N PRO A 203 -7.93 -7.55 -14.08
CA PRO A 203 -7.47 -8.64 -14.91
C PRO A 203 -8.16 -9.94 -14.51
N ASP A 204 -8.59 -10.71 -15.50
CA ASP A 204 -9.36 -11.93 -15.30
C ASP A 204 -8.47 -13.18 -15.16
N SER A 205 -7.15 -13.03 -15.38
CA SER A 205 -6.20 -14.14 -15.31
C SER A 205 -4.76 -13.68 -15.05
N THR A 206 -3.95 -14.52 -14.41
CA THR A 206 -2.51 -14.24 -14.26
C THR A 206 -1.80 -14.24 -15.62
N ALA A 207 -2.31 -15.01 -16.59
CA ALA A 207 -1.79 -15.03 -17.95
C ALA A 207 -1.95 -13.68 -18.66
N GLU A 208 -3.03 -12.95 -18.42
CA GLU A 208 -3.22 -11.59 -18.95
C GLU A 208 -2.15 -10.64 -18.43
N ILE A 209 -1.91 -10.65 -17.11
CA ILE A 209 -0.86 -9.86 -16.46
C ILE A 209 0.51 -10.21 -17.07
N ARG A 210 0.86 -11.50 -17.14
CA ARG A 210 2.16 -11.94 -17.67
C ARG A 210 2.35 -11.55 -19.14
N ARG A 211 1.33 -11.69 -19.98
CA ARG A 211 1.40 -11.26 -21.39
C ARG A 211 1.67 -9.76 -21.50
N ARG A 212 1.06 -8.96 -20.64
CA ARG A 212 1.30 -7.51 -20.63
C ARG A 212 2.70 -7.15 -20.15
N VAL A 213 3.20 -7.81 -19.11
CA VAL A 213 4.49 -7.52 -18.50
C VAL A 213 5.66 -8.03 -19.34
N PHE A 214 5.57 -9.25 -19.87
CA PHE A 214 6.67 -9.96 -20.54
C PHE A 214 6.49 -10.10 -22.05
N GLY A 215 5.34 -9.73 -22.62
CA GLY A 215 5.05 -9.91 -24.05
C GLY A 215 5.08 -11.39 -24.46
N SER A 216 5.65 -11.68 -25.63
CA SER A 216 5.84 -13.04 -26.15
C SER A 216 6.83 -13.89 -25.35
N GLN A 217 7.52 -13.31 -24.37
CA GLN A 217 8.44 -14.01 -23.47
C GLN A 217 7.78 -14.48 -22.17
N ALA A 218 6.45 -14.37 -22.05
CA ALA A 218 5.73 -14.81 -20.86
C ALA A 218 6.00 -16.30 -20.58
N PRO A 219 6.54 -16.68 -19.40
CA PRO A 219 6.66 -18.08 -19.03
C PRO A 219 5.26 -18.70 -18.94
N ALA A 220 5.14 -19.96 -19.37
CA ALA A 220 3.87 -20.70 -19.35
C ALA A 220 3.32 -20.76 -17.91
N SER A 221 2.00 -20.60 -17.75
CA SER A 221 1.33 -20.75 -16.47
C SER A 221 1.65 -22.14 -15.87
N ALA A 222 2.01 -22.21 -14.59
CA ALA A 222 1.87 -23.46 -13.87
C ALA A 222 0.38 -23.85 -13.89
N PRO A 223 0.03 -25.13 -14.16
CA PRO A 223 -1.36 -25.56 -14.08
C PRO A 223 -1.91 -25.32 -12.68
N PRO A 224 -3.22 -25.04 -12.52
CA PRO A 224 -3.82 -24.89 -11.20
C PRO A 224 -3.60 -26.19 -10.44
N THR A 225 -2.86 -26.14 -9.33
CA THR A 225 -2.81 -27.28 -8.42
C THR A 225 -4.08 -27.22 -7.57
N ASP A 226 -5.02 -28.12 -7.85
CA ASP A 226 -6.12 -28.42 -6.94
C ASP A 226 -5.55 -29.12 -5.69
N GLY A 227 -4.94 -28.34 -4.80
CA GLY A 227 -4.48 -28.76 -3.47
C GLY A 227 -5.49 -28.37 -2.38
N PRO A 228 -5.60 -29.15 -1.29
CA PRO A 228 -6.70 -29.07 -0.34
C PRO A 228 -6.64 -27.80 0.51
N HIS A 229 -7.83 -27.31 0.83
CA HIS A 229 -8.10 -26.14 1.65
C HIS A 229 -7.23 -26.07 2.92
N SER A 230 -6.60 -24.91 3.11
CA SER A 230 -6.34 -24.35 4.43
C SER A 230 -6.66 -22.87 4.33
N ALA A 231 -7.78 -22.47 4.93
CA ALA A 231 -8.10 -21.06 5.17
C ALA A 231 -7.11 -20.51 6.20
N PRO A 232 -6.60 -19.28 6.09
CA PRO A 232 -5.81 -18.71 7.15
C PRO A 232 -6.71 -18.00 8.17
N HIS A 233 -6.30 -18.17 9.42
CA HIS A 233 -6.62 -17.33 10.57
C HIS A 233 -5.92 -15.97 10.46
#